data_AF-K4RGJ3-F1
#
_entry.id   AF-K4RGJ3-F1
#
_cell.length_a   1.000
_cell.length_b   1.000
_cell.length_c   1.000
_cell.angle_alpha   90.00
_cell.angle_beta   90.00
_cell.angle_gamma   90.00
#
_symmetry.space_group_name_H-M   'P 1'
#
loop_
_entity.id
_entity.type
_entity.pdbx_description
1 polymer ?
#
loop_
_entity_poly.entity_id
_entity_poly.type
_entity_poly.pdbx_seq_one_letter_code
_entity_poly.pdbx_strand_id
1 'polypeptide(L)'
;MATLLRTVFEQPDTDVVQAQMGHVLDALEAKFPKAAAHLDAAQGDVLAFTAFPRESWRQIWSNNPQERLSKVIRRRTDVVGIFPDCTALIRLVGAVLAERNDEWTEARRCMGLDLLAKTRLHPIESETDETVLPTELSA
;
A
#
# COMPACT_ATOMS: atom_id res chain seq x y z
N MET A 1 18.90 -9.00 5.97
CA MET A 1 17.49 -9.45 5.88
C MET A 1 16.72 -8.66 4.84
N ALA A 2 16.50 -7.35 5.01
CA ALA A 2 15.73 -6.54 4.05
C ALA A 2 16.23 -6.65 2.60
N THR A 3 17.55 -6.76 2.42
CA THR A 3 18.18 -6.95 1.09
C THR A 3 17.81 -8.27 0.44
N LEU A 4 17.64 -9.37 1.19
CA LEU A 4 17.31 -10.69 0.64
C LEU A 4 15.87 -10.70 0.10
N LEU A 5 14.91 -10.22 0.89
CA LEU A 5 13.52 -10.08 0.44
C LEU A 5 13.40 -9.14 -0.77
N ARG A 6 14.22 -8.08 -0.83
CA ARG A 6 14.22 -7.18 -2.00
C ARG A 6 14.53 -7.91 -3.31
N THR A 7 15.39 -8.94 -3.27
CA THR A 7 15.72 -9.72 -4.47
C THR A 7 14.52 -10.45 -5.07
N VAL A 8 13.51 -10.80 -4.26
CA VAL A 8 12.26 -11.42 -4.74
C VAL A 8 11.49 -10.47 -5.64
N PHE A 9 11.37 -9.20 -5.24
CA PHE A 9 10.62 -8.16 -5.97
C PHE A 9 11.36 -7.63 -7.21
N GLU A 10 12.64 -7.93 -7.35
CA GLU A 10 13.50 -7.52 -8.48
C GLU A 10 13.42 -8.51 -9.66
N GLN A 11 12.78 -9.67 -9.50
CA GLN A 11 12.72 -10.72 -10.52
C GLN A 11 11.86 -10.32 -11.75
N PRO A 12 12.15 -10.89 -12.93
CA PRO A 12 11.51 -10.49 -14.17
C PRO A 12 10.09 -11.07 -14.36
N ASP A 13 9.82 -12.27 -13.87
CA ASP A 13 8.58 -13.02 -14.09
C ASP A 13 8.16 -13.85 -12.86
N THR A 14 6.93 -14.35 -12.90
CA THR A 14 6.27 -15.03 -11.77
C THR A 14 7.01 -16.29 -11.32
N ASP A 15 7.49 -17.10 -12.26
CA ASP A 15 8.13 -18.37 -11.92
C ASP A 15 9.45 -18.12 -11.19
N VAL A 16 10.22 -17.13 -11.66
CA VAL A 16 11.47 -16.73 -11.00
C VAL A 16 11.22 -16.02 -9.66
N VAL A 17 10.13 -15.25 -9.52
CA VAL A 17 9.71 -14.69 -8.22
C VAL A 17 9.45 -15.81 -7.20
N GLN A 18 8.69 -16.83 -7.58
CA GLN A 18 8.35 -17.96 -6.70
C GLN A 18 9.60 -18.75 -6.32
N ALA A 19 10.46 -19.07 -7.28
CA ALA A 19 11.73 -19.76 -7.02
C ALA A 19 12.63 -18.95 -6.08
N GLN A 20 12.72 -17.63 -6.28
CA GLN A 20 13.53 -16.77 -5.43
C GLN A 20 12.97 -16.65 -4.01
N MET A 21 11.63 -16.68 -3.83
CA MET A 21 11.03 -16.74 -2.50
C MET A 21 11.45 -18.02 -1.76
N GLY A 22 11.45 -19.17 -2.43
CA GLY A 22 11.93 -20.43 -1.86
C GLY A 22 13.37 -20.32 -1.35
N HIS A 23 14.29 -19.79 -2.18
CA HIS A 23 15.68 -19.56 -1.76
C HIS A 23 15.81 -18.61 -0.56
N VAL A 24 14.95 -17.59 -0.48
CA VAL A 24 14.95 -16.65 0.66
C VAL A 24 14.44 -17.34 1.92
N LEU A 25 13.42 -18.19 1.83
CA LEU A 25 12.91 -18.98 2.95
C LEU A 25 13.98 -19.93 3.50
N ASP A 26 14.64 -20.69 2.63
CA ASP A 26 15.73 -21.59 3.01
C ASP A 26 16.86 -20.84 3.73
N ALA A 27 17.25 -19.67 3.19
CA ALA A 27 18.28 -18.83 3.79
C ALA A 27 17.86 -18.23 5.15
N LEU A 28 16.58 -17.93 5.32
CA LEU A 28 16.04 -17.40 6.58
C LEU A 28 15.88 -18.49 7.63
N GLU A 29 15.51 -19.71 7.25
CA GLU A 29 15.26 -20.81 8.19
C GLU A 29 16.48 -21.09 9.08
N ALA A 30 17.68 -21.11 8.48
CA ALA A 30 18.92 -21.40 9.17
C ALA A 30 19.28 -20.41 10.31
N LYS A 31 18.83 -19.14 10.21
CA LYS A 31 19.22 -18.08 11.17
C LYS A 31 18.02 -17.48 11.92
N PHE A 32 16.83 -17.55 11.34
CA PHE A 32 15.63 -16.84 11.78
C PHE A 32 14.37 -17.67 11.51
N PRO A 33 14.24 -18.86 12.13
CA PRO A 33 13.18 -19.82 11.82
C PRO A 33 11.77 -19.26 12.05
N LYS A 34 11.57 -18.40 13.06
CA LYS A 34 10.28 -17.74 13.28
C LYS A 34 9.90 -16.77 12.15
N ALA A 35 10.87 -16.06 11.59
CA ALA A 35 10.64 -15.14 10.49
C ALA A 35 10.37 -15.92 9.19
N ALA A 36 11.11 -17.02 8.96
CA ALA A 36 10.87 -17.92 7.83
C ALA A 36 9.46 -18.50 7.87
N ALA A 37 9.03 -19.07 9.01
CA ALA A 37 7.69 -19.64 9.17
C ALA A 37 6.58 -18.59 8.96
N HIS A 38 6.78 -17.35 9.43
CA HIS A 38 5.80 -16.29 9.21
C HIS A 38 5.72 -15.86 7.74
N LEU A 39 6.87 -15.77 7.06
CA LEU A 39 6.93 -15.41 5.65
C LEU A 39 6.35 -16.52 4.75
N ASP A 40 6.62 -17.79 5.06
CA ASP A 40 6.09 -18.96 4.36
C ASP A 40 4.56 -18.98 4.41
N ALA A 41 3.98 -18.79 5.61
CA ALA A 41 2.54 -18.68 5.79
C ALA A 41 1.90 -17.51 5.01
N ALA A 42 2.65 -16.43 4.79
CA ALA A 42 2.19 -15.23 4.09
C ALA A 42 2.58 -15.19 2.60
N GLN A 43 3.28 -16.20 2.08
CA GLN A 43 3.87 -16.16 0.72
C GLN A 43 2.83 -15.89 -0.35
N GLY A 44 1.64 -16.51 -0.23
CA GLY A 44 0.55 -16.31 -1.18
C GLY A 44 0.13 -14.84 -1.29
N ASP A 45 -0.04 -14.16 -0.15
CA ASP A 45 -0.41 -12.75 -0.11
C ASP A 45 0.74 -11.85 -0.58
N VAL A 46 1.97 -12.16 -0.16
CA VAL A 46 3.17 -11.39 -0.51
C VAL A 46 3.46 -11.44 -2.01
N LEU A 47 3.16 -12.56 -2.67
CA LEU A 47 3.41 -12.77 -4.09
C LEU A 47 2.19 -12.56 -4.99
N ALA A 48 1.04 -12.19 -4.42
CA ALA A 48 -0.20 -11.95 -5.17
C ALA A 48 -0.04 -10.88 -6.28
N PHE A 49 0.92 -9.95 -6.14
CA PHE A 49 1.21 -8.95 -7.16
C PHE A 49 1.61 -9.55 -8.52
N THR A 50 2.12 -10.79 -8.53
CA THR A 50 2.56 -11.47 -9.76
C THR A 50 1.41 -11.87 -10.69
N ALA A 51 0.16 -11.85 -10.19
CA ALA A 51 -1.04 -12.07 -11.00
C ALA A 51 -1.38 -10.86 -11.91
N PHE A 52 -0.76 -9.70 -11.68
CA PHE A 52 -1.02 -8.48 -12.44
C PHE A 52 0.02 -8.27 -13.55
N PRO A 53 -0.24 -7.37 -14.52
CA PRO A 53 0.74 -7.02 -15.55
C PRO A 53 2.06 -6.53 -14.94
N ARG A 54 3.18 -6.98 -15.52
CA ARG A 54 4.54 -6.73 -15.01
C ARG A 54 4.85 -5.26 -14.78
N GLU A 55 4.27 -4.37 -15.59
CA GLU A 55 4.48 -2.93 -15.51
C GLU A 55 3.84 -2.31 -14.27
N SER A 56 2.89 -3.00 -13.63
CA SER A 56 2.19 -2.55 -12.41
C SER A 56 2.78 -3.07 -11.10
N TRP A 57 3.68 -4.07 -11.16
CA TRP A 57 4.19 -4.74 -9.98
C TRP A 57 4.77 -3.78 -8.96
N ARG A 58 5.61 -2.84 -9.40
CA ARG A 58 6.27 -1.87 -8.52
C ARG A 58 5.26 -1.02 -7.75
N GLN A 59 4.16 -0.64 -8.38
CA GLN A 59 3.11 0.14 -7.73
C GLN A 59 2.33 -0.69 -6.71
N ILE A 60 2.18 -1.99 -6.95
CA ILE A 60 1.42 -2.90 -6.07
C ILE A 60 2.21 -3.24 -4.81
N TRP A 61 3.47 -3.68 -4.93
CA TRP A 61 4.25 -4.12 -3.77
C TRP A 61 4.94 -2.97 -3.01
N SER A 62 5.00 -1.75 -3.57
CA SER A 62 5.66 -0.64 -2.88
C SER A 62 4.81 -0.08 -1.75
N ASN A 63 5.35 -0.13 -0.53
CA ASN A 63 4.77 0.49 0.66
C ASN A 63 5.17 1.97 0.84
N ASN A 64 5.95 2.55 -0.08
CA ASN A 64 6.54 3.89 0.10
C ASN A 64 5.51 5.01 0.34
N PRO A 65 4.35 5.04 -0.35
CA PRO A 65 3.30 6.02 -0.05
C PRO A 65 2.76 5.88 1.40
N GLN A 66 2.51 4.65 1.85
CA GLN A 66 2.04 4.37 3.21
C GLN A 66 3.10 4.72 4.26
N GLU A 67 4.37 4.43 4.00
CA GLU A 67 5.46 4.82 4.90
C GLU A 67 5.61 6.33 4.99
N ARG A 68 5.48 7.05 3.87
CA ARG A 68 5.52 8.51 3.84
C ARG A 68 4.38 9.09 4.68
N LEU A 69 3.15 8.62 4.48
CA LEU A 69 2.00 9.04 5.28
C LEU A 69 2.22 8.75 6.78
N SER A 70 2.64 7.53 7.12
CA SER A 70 2.93 7.13 8.50
C SER A 70 3.99 8.02 9.17
N LYS A 71 5.06 8.36 8.43
CA LYS A 71 6.11 9.29 8.91
C LYS A 71 5.57 10.69 9.17
N VAL A 72 4.64 11.17 8.34
CA VAL A 72 4.03 12.51 8.50
C VAL A 72 3.08 12.52 9.69
N ILE A 73 2.24 11.49 9.83
CA ILE A 73 1.36 11.33 10.99
C ILE A 73 2.21 11.36 12.26
N ARG A 74 3.25 10.50 12.35
CA ARG A 74 4.15 10.45 13.50
C ARG A 74 4.76 11.82 13.79
N ARG A 75 5.37 12.48 12.81
CA ARG A 75 6.00 13.81 13.01
C ARG A 75 5.00 14.87 13.51
N ARG A 76 3.76 14.88 13.02
CA ARG A 76 2.75 15.87 13.42
C ARG A 76 2.17 15.57 14.80
N THR A 77 2.01 14.30 15.15
CA THR A 77 1.59 13.91 16.50
C THR A 77 2.70 14.14 17.53
N ASP A 78 3.96 13.96 17.15
CA ASP A 78 5.12 14.16 18.04
C ASP A 78 5.23 15.61 18.52
N VAL A 79 4.80 16.59 17.70
CA VAL A 79 4.77 18.02 18.08
C VAL A 79 3.77 18.30 19.19
N VAL A 80 2.63 17.60 19.20
CA VAL A 80 1.59 17.76 20.23
C VAL A 80 1.98 17.01 21.51
N GLY A 81 2.61 15.85 21.39
CA GLY A 81 3.08 15.03 22.51
C GLY A 81 1.94 14.31 23.24
N ILE A 82 1.10 15.05 23.96
CA ILE A 82 -0.04 14.52 24.73
C ILE A 82 -1.34 15.16 24.26
N PHE A 83 -2.32 14.34 23.92
CA PHE A 83 -3.64 14.80 23.48
C PHE A 83 -4.64 14.83 24.66
N PRO A 84 -5.55 15.82 24.70
CA PRO A 84 -6.57 15.92 25.74
C PRO A 84 -7.64 14.82 25.65
N ASP A 85 -7.96 14.36 24.44
CA ASP A 85 -8.89 13.26 24.17
C ASP A 85 -8.63 12.63 22.78
N CYS A 86 -9.34 11.54 22.47
CA CYS A 86 -9.25 10.86 21.17
C CYS A 86 -9.78 11.72 20.00
N THR A 87 -10.74 12.62 20.25
CA THR A 87 -11.33 13.49 19.22
C THR A 87 -10.29 14.48 18.69
N ALA A 88 -9.47 15.05 19.58
CA ALA A 88 -8.36 15.93 19.22
C ALA A 88 -7.32 15.22 18.36
N LEU A 89 -7.00 13.96 18.69
CA LEU A 89 -6.10 13.12 17.88
C LEU A 89 -6.69 12.85 16.49
N ILE A 90 -7.96 12.41 16.44
CA ILE A 90 -8.67 12.12 15.18
C ILE A 90 -8.71 13.38 14.31
N ARG A 91 -8.95 14.56 14.88
CA ARG A 91 -8.96 15.82 14.13
C ARG A 91 -7.60 16.12 13.50
N LEU A 92 -6.50 15.95 14.24
CA LEU A 92 -5.17 16.17 13.69
C LEU A 92 -4.86 15.17 12.58
N VAL A 93 -5.03 13.87 12.85
CA VAL A 93 -4.75 12.81 11.87
C VAL A 93 -5.64 12.97 10.63
N GLY A 94 -6.92 13.29 10.83
CA GLY A 94 -7.87 13.59 9.76
C GLY A 94 -7.42 14.76 8.89
N ALA A 95 -6.90 15.84 9.49
CA ALA A 95 -6.32 16.95 8.72
C ALA A 95 -5.08 16.53 7.91
N VAL A 96 -4.23 15.62 8.44
CA VAL A 96 -3.10 15.05 7.66
C VAL A 96 -3.60 14.23 6.48
N LEU A 97 -4.64 13.42 6.67
CA LEU A 97 -5.21 12.58 5.62
C LEU A 97 -5.86 13.43 4.53
N ALA A 98 -6.59 14.48 4.90
CA ALA A 98 -7.17 15.43 3.95
C ALA A 98 -6.09 16.10 3.10
N GLU A 99 -5.01 16.61 3.71
CA GLU A 99 -3.90 17.20 2.98
C GLU A 99 -3.24 16.22 1.99
N ARG A 100 -3.06 14.95 2.38
CA ARG A 100 -2.52 13.92 1.48
C ARG A 100 -3.48 13.56 0.36
N ASN A 101 -4.77 13.57 0.62
CA ASN A 101 -5.79 13.34 -0.39
C ASN A 101 -5.81 14.47 -1.44
N ASP A 102 -5.70 15.72 -1.00
CA ASP A 102 -5.63 16.88 -1.88
C ASP A 102 -4.37 16.82 -2.77
N GLU A 103 -3.21 16.55 -2.16
CA GLU A 103 -1.95 16.34 -2.91
C GLU A 103 -2.09 15.21 -3.95
N TRP A 104 -2.77 14.11 -3.63
CA TRP A 104 -2.98 13.01 -4.57
C TRP A 104 -3.96 13.34 -5.69
N THR A 105 -4.93 14.20 -5.42
CA THR A 105 -5.90 14.67 -6.41
C THR A 105 -5.21 15.60 -7.42
N GLU A 106 -4.23 16.40 -6.96
CA GLU A 106 -3.44 17.31 -7.79
C GLU A 106 -2.26 16.63 -8.51
N ALA A 107 -1.68 15.58 -7.93
CA ALA A 107 -0.50 14.89 -8.48
C ALA A 107 -0.81 13.97 -9.68
N ARG A 108 0.23 13.62 -10.43
CA ARG A 108 0.16 12.61 -11.50
C ARG A 108 -0.30 11.26 -10.94
N ARG A 109 -1.25 10.61 -11.63
CA ARG A 109 -1.80 9.30 -11.26
C ARG A 109 -0.69 8.28 -10.96
N CYS A 110 -0.83 7.53 -9.86
CA CYS A 110 0.10 6.47 -9.46
C CYS A 110 0.25 5.39 -10.54
N MET A 111 -0.83 5.12 -11.29
CA MET A 111 -0.83 4.28 -12.48
C MET A 111 -1.45 5.03 -13.65
N GLY A 112 -0.86 4.88 -14.84
CA GLY A 112 -1.44 5.40 -16.08
C GLY A 112 -2.78 4.73 -16.39
N LEU A 113 -3.66 5.44 -17.11
CA LEU A 113 -4.98 4.93 -17.50
C LEU A 113 -4.90 3.59 -18.26
N ASP A 114 -3.94 3.46 -19.17
CA ASP A 114 -3.74 2.23 -19.94
C ASP A 114 -3.31 1.06 -19.06
N LEU A 115 -2.45 1.33 -18.06
CA LEU A 115 -2.02 0.32 -17.12
C LEU A 115 -3.17 -0.09 -16.20
N LEU A 116 -3.95 0.87 -15.69
CA LEU A 116 -5.15 0.62 -14.91
C LEU A 116 -6.16 -0.24 -15.68
N ALA A 117 -6.37 0.04 -16.97
CA ALA A 117 -7.26 -0.76 -17.81
C ALA A 117 -6.78 -2.21 -17.93
N LYS A 118 -5.47 -2.44 -18.07
CA LYS A 118 -4.89 -3.80 -18.12
C LYS A 118 -4.96 -4.54 -16.78
N THR A 119 -4.90 -3.82 -15.67
CA THR A 119 -4.92 -4.38 -14.30
C THR A 119 -6.35 -4.70 -13.82
N ARG A 120 -7.40 -4.23 -14.51
CA ARG A 120 -8.81 -4.52 -14.17
C ARG A 120 -9.16 -5.97 -14.52
N LEU A 121 -8.98 -6.87 -13.55
CA LEU A 121 -9.35 -8.29 -13.65
C LEU A 121 -10.87 -8.53 -13.52
N HIS A 122 -11.59 -7.64 -12.84
CA HIS A 122 -13.05 -7.60 -12.80
C HIS A 122 -13.52 -6.14 -12.93
N PRO A 123 -14.38 -5.81 -13.91
CA PRO A 123 -15.09 -4.54 -13.91
C PRO A 123 -15.99 -4.48 -12.66
N ILE A 124 -15.73 -3.53 -11.78
CA ILE A 124 -16.73 -3.14 -10.78
C ILE A 124 -17.76 -2.34 -11.57
N GLU A 125 -18.98 -2.85 -11.69
CA GLU A 125 -20.12 -2.03 -12.09
C GLU A 125 -20.30 -0.98 -10.99
N SER A 126 -19.62 0.15 -11.13
CA SER A 126 -19.89 1.29 -10.27
C SER A 126 -21.26 1.80 -10.68
N GLU A 127 -22.29 1.44 -9.92
CA GLU A 127 -23.43 2.34 -9.75
C GLU A 127 -22.80 3.69 -9.40
N THR A 128 -22.94 4.64 -10.32
CA THR A 128 -22.58 6.01 -10.04
C THR A 128 -23.59 6.45 -9.00
N ASP A 129 -23.26 6.29 -7.73
CA ASP A 129 -24.01 6.93 -6.67
C ASP A 129 -23.82 8.42 -6.92
N GLU A 130 -24.75 9.01 -7.68
CA GLU A 130 -24.98 10.43 -7.69
C GLU A 130 -25.24 10.78 -6.24
N THR A 131 -24.18 11.19 -5.56
CA THR A 131 -24.29 11.74 -4.23
C THR A 131 -25.07 13.04 -4.42
N VAL A 132 -26.38 12.94 -4.32
CA VAL A 132 -27.29 14.08 -4.22
C VAL A 132 -26.84 14.81 -2.96
N LEU A 133 -26.00 15.83 -3.16
CA LEU A 133 -25.65 16.76 -2.12
C LEU A 133 -26.96 17.29 -1.54
N PRO A 134 -27.21 17.15 -0.22
CA PRO A 134 -28.40 17.73 0.38
C PRO A 134 -28.40 19.23 0.11
N THR A 135 -29.25 19.64 -0.82
CA THR A 135 -29.66 21.03 -0.99
C THR A 135 -30.51 21.33 0.21
N GLU A 136 -29.92 21.79 1.31
CA GLU A 136 -30.57 22.61 2.34
C GLU A 136 -29.50 23.08 3.34
N LEU A 137 -28.88 24.22 3.04
CA LEU A 137 -28.49 25.22 4.04
C LEU A 137 -28.52 26.58 3.33
N SER A 138 -29.74 27.05 3.08
CA SER A 138 -30.03 28.46 2.85
C SER A 138 -30.96 28.94 3.95
N ALA A 139 -30.60 30.10 4.51
CA ALA A 139 -31.23 30.89 5.59
C ALA A 139 -30.68 30.66 7.01
#